data_AF-A0A7V0XFY3-F1
#
_entry.id   AF-A0A7V0XFY3-F1
#
_cell.length_a   1.000
_cell.length_b   1.000
_cell.length_c   1.000
_cell.angle_alpha   90.00
_cell.angle_beta   90.00
_cell.angle_gamma   90.00
#
_symmetry.space_group_name_H-M   'P 1'
#
loop_
_entity.id
_entity.type
_entity.pdbx_description
1 polymer ?
#
loop_
_entity_poly.entity_id
_entity_poly.type
_entity_poly.pdbx_seq_one_letter_code
_entity_poly.pdbx_strand_id
1 'polypeptide(L)'
;PPVPVGIVVGYGDLPAALRDAALSIVNEPEALEAVSSVSRRAEGLDARLDAAVARHAENPVLLFVDLFGSSCAHGGAGFRNRHPDTAVLCGVNLPMLVRFLHYRRKLGYAELVEFLRRSGQEGIREA
;
A
#
# COMPACT_ATOMS: atom_id res chain seq x y z
N PRO A 1 -12.77 10.40 -12.71
CA PRO A 1 -11.43 10.78 -12.21
C PRO A 1 -10.66 9.51 -11.87
N PRO A 2 -9.32 9.52 -11.98
CA PRO A 2 -8.50 8.38 -11.59
C PRO A 2 -8.79 7.97 -10.14
N VAL A 3 -8.89 6.66 -9.86
CA VAL A 3 -9.23 6.16 -8.52
C VAL A 3 -7.99 5.53 -7.91
N PRO A 4 -7.50 6.00 -6.75
CA PRO A 4 -6.28 5.48 -6.15
C PRO A 4 -6.32 3.98 -5.91
N VAL A 5 -5.26 3.24 -6.24
CA VAL A 5 -5.10 1.80 -5.97
C VAL A 5 -4.02 1.61 -4.91
N GLY A 6 -4.26 0.70 -3.96
CA GLY A 6 -3.30 0.36 -2.91
C GLY A 6 -2.50 -0.89 -3.25
N ILE A 7 -1.19 -0.85 -3.04
CA ILE A 7 -0.33 -2.03 -3.13
C ILE A 7 0.28 -2.29 -1.77
N VAL A 8 -0.08 -3.41 -1.15
CA VAL A 8 0.49 -3.86 0.12
C VAL A 8 1.81 -4.58 -0.17
N VAL A 9 2.89 -4.16 0.48
CA VAL A 9 4.24 -4.66 0.24
C VAL A 9 4.88 -5.08 1.56
N GLY A 10 5.49 -6.26 1.61
CA GLY A 10 6.07 -6.75 2.85
C GLY A 10 6.55 -8.19 2.80
N TYR A 11 7.11 -8.67 3.90
CA TYR A 11 7.75 -9.97 4.00
C TYR A 11 6.76 -11.15 4.01
N GLY A 12 7.11 -12.22 3.29
CA GLY A 12 6.35 -13.46 3.28
C GLY A 12 4.89 -13.24 2.92
N ASP A 13 3.98 -13.93 3.60
CA ASP A 13 2.55 -13.87 3.27
C ASP A 13 1.81 -12.68 3.90
N LEU A 14 2.51 -11.83 4.67
CA LEU A 14 1.91 -10.69 5.37
C LEU A 14 1.09 -9.77 4.46
N PRO A 15 1.57 -9.37 3.26
CA PRO A 15 0.80 -8.49 2.39
C PRO A 15 -0.52 -9.09 1.91
N ALA A 16 -0.50 -10.38 1.55
CA ALA A 16 -1.69 -11.10 1.12
C ALA A 16 -2.68 -11.23 2.28
N ALA A 17 -2.21 -11.62 3.46
CA ALA A 17 -3.04 -11.74 4.65
C ALA A 17 -3.70 -10.40 5.05
N LEU A 18 -2.96 -9.29 5.03
CA LEU A 18 -3.49 -7.96 5.33
C LEU A 18 -4.52 -7.50 4.30
N ARG A 19 -4.25 -7.73 3.01
CA ARG A 19 -5.20 -7.45 1.91
C ARG A 19 -6.49 -8.23 2.14
N ASP A 20 -6.39 -9.53 2.32
CA ASP A 20 -7.56 -10.41 2.42
C ASP A 20 -8.38 -10.11 3.68
N ALA A 21 -7.71 -9.79 4.80
CA ALA A 21 -8.37 -9.31 6.00
C ALA A 21 -9.16 -8.01 5.74
N ALA A 22 -8.56 -7.02 5.07
CA ALA A 22 -9.26 -5.78 4.74
C ALA A 22 -10.45 -6.00 3.79
N LEU A 23 -10.28 -6.87 2.78
CA LEU A 23 -11.32 -7.17 1.79
C LEU A 23 -12.48 -8.00 2.36
N SER A 24 -12.23 -8.79 3.41
CA SER A 24 -13.31 -9.47 4.13
C SER A 24 -14.22 -8.50 4.90
N ILE A 25 -13.72 -7.30 5.22
CA ILE A 25 -14.49 -6.22 5.86
C ILE A 25 -15.16 -5.33 4.80
N VAL A 26 -14.42 -4.98 3.73
CA VAL A 26 -14.88 -4.11 2.65
C VAL A 26 -14.59 -4.77 1.31
N ASN A 27 -15.63 -5.31 0.67
CA ASN A 27 -15.49 -6.11 -0.54
C ASN A 27 -15.25 -5.26 -1.81
N GLU A 28 -14.00 -4.85 -2.02
CA GLU A 28 -13.52 -4.16 -3.24
C GLU A 28 -12.18 -4.78 -3.73
N PRO A 29 -12.20 -5.97 -4.34
CA PRO A 29 -10.98 -6.72 -4.66
C PRO A 29 -10.04 -6.00 -5.64
N GLU A 30 -10.55 -5.08 -6.45
CA GLU A 30 -9.79 -4.24 -7.39
C GLU A 30 -9.07 -3.06 -6.71
N ALA A 31 -9.36 -2.81 -5.43
CA ALA A 31 -8.78 -1.70 -4.68
C ALA A 31 -7.37 -1.98 -4.15
N LEU A 32 -7.08 -3.24 -3.86
CA LEU A 32 -5.87 -3.67 -3.18
C LEU A 32 -5.19 -4.82 -3.91
N GLU A 33 -3.90 -4.67 -4.08
CA GLU A 33 -2.99 -5.70 -4.58
C GLU A 33 -1.92 -6.01 -3.54
N ALA A 34 -1.38 -7.23 -3.55
CA ALA A 34 -0.36 -7.68 -2.60
C ALA A 34 0.93 -8.08 -3.31
N VAL A 35 2.07 -7.56 -2.85
CA VAL A 35 3.41 -7.86 -3.34
C VAL A 35 4.29 -8.31 -2.18
N SER A 36 4.54 -9.61 -2.11
CA SER A 36 5.42 -10.19 -1.09
C SER A 36 6.91 -10.04 -1.43
N SER A 37 7.78 -9.80 -0.46
CA SER A 37 9.24 -9.96 -0.59
C SER A 37 9.68 -11.37 -0.15
N VAL A 38 9.46 -12.40 -0.99
CA VAL A 38 9.91 -13.77 -0.70
C VAL A 38 11.39 -13.96 -1.11
N SER A 39 12.28 -13.86 -0.13
CA SER A 39 13.68 -14.34 -0.03
C SER A 39 14.78 -13.98 -1.07
N ARG A 40 15.87 -13.44 -0.49
CA ARG A 40 17.33 -13.46 -0.78
C ARG A 40 17.97 -12.74 -1.96
N ARG A 41 17.26 -12.27 -2.97
CA ARG A 41 17.86 -11.34 -3.96
C ARG A 41 17.00 -10.09 -4.07
N ALA A 42 17.60 -8.93 -3.80
CA ALA A 42 16.97 -7.63 -4.02
C ALA A 42 16.46 -7.47 -5.47
N GLU A 43 17.05 -8.22 -6.39
CA GLU A 43 16.81 -8.24 -7.84
C GLU A 43 15.37 -8.59 -8.27
N GLY A 44 14.49 -9.03 -7.38
CA GLY A 44 13.11 -9.41 -7.73
C GLY A 44 12.00 -8.45 -7.26
N LEU A 45 12.24 -7.62 -6.24
CA LEU A 45 11.16 -6.82 -5.64
C LEU A 45 10.80 -5.63 -6.51
N ASP A 46 11.80 -4.91 -7.00
CA ASP A 46 11.59 -3.73 -7.85
C ASP A 46 10.83 -4.09 -9.13
N ALA A 47 11.21 -5.18 -9.82
CA ALA A 47 10.52 -5.64 -11.01
C ALA A 47 9.05 -6.04 -10.74
N ARG A 48 8.76 -6.62 -9.57
CA ARG A 48 7.39 -6.98 -9.18
C ARG A 48 6.55 -5.77 -8.81
N LEU A 49 7.16 -4.78 -8.16
CA LEU A 49 6.53 -3.48 -7.90
C LEU A 49 6.26 -2.74 -9.20
N ASP A 50 7.24 -2.64 -10.09
CA ASP A 50 7.08 -2.00 -11.40
C ASP A 50 5.97 -2.70 -12.21
N ALA A 51 5.92 -4.03 -12.21
CA ALA A 51 4.85 -4.78 -12.87
C ALA A 51 3.47 -4.53 -12.23
N ALA A 52 3.40 -4.44 -10.89
CA ALA A 52 2.16 -4.14 -10.18
C ALA A 52 1.66 -2.73 -10.48
N VAL A 53 2.53 -1.73 -10.49
CA VAL A 53 2.13 -0.37 -10.81
C VAL A 53 1.81 -0.20 -12.29
N ALA A 54 2.52 -0.87 -13.20
CA ALA A 54 2.21 -0.84 -14.62
C ALA A 54 0.78 -1.32 -14.93
N ARG A 55 0.22 -2.24 -14.13
CA ARG A 55 -1.20 -2.64 -14.24
C ARG A 55 -2.18 -1.52 -13.92
N HIS A 56 -1.74 -0.51 -13.18
CA HIS A 56 -2.53 0.61 -12.70
C HIS A 56 -2.02 1.96 -13.23
N ALA A 57 -1.38 2.00 -14.41
CA ALA A 57 -0.74 3.20 -14.96
C ALA A 57 -1.66 4.43 -15.09
N GLU A 58 -2.97 4.20 -15.23
CA GLU A 58 -4.01 5.25 -15.32
C GLU A 58 -4.54 5.72 -13.95
N ASN A 59 -4.05 5.16 -12.84
CA ASN A 59 -4.52 5.41 -11.49
C ASN A 59 -3.37 5.81 -10.53
N PRO A 60 -3.61 6.74 -9.59
CA PRO A 60 -2.67 7.01 -8.51
C PRO A 60 -2.41 5.74 -7.70
N VAL A 61 -1.16 5.44 -7.40
CA VAL A 61 -0.80 4.27 -6.58
C VAL A 61 -0.39 4.73 -5.19
N LEU A 62 -0.83 4.02 -4.15
CA LEU A 62 -0.36 4.19 -2.78
C LEU A 62 0.30 2.89 -2.31
N LEU A 63 1.59 2.94 -1.98
CA LEU A 63 2.31 1.79 -1.44
C LEU A 63 2.12 1.72 0.08
N PHE A 64 1.65 0.58 0.55
CA PHE A 64 1.49 0.25 1.97
C PHE A 64 2.55 -0.76 2.38
N VAL A 65 3.62 -0.28 3.01
CA VAL A 65 4.80 -1.08 3.36
C VAL A 65 4.71 -1.55 4.80
N ASP A 66 5.05 -2.82 5.05
CA ASP A 66 5.07 -3.43 6.37
C ASP A 66 5.97 -2.72 7.39
N LEU A 67 7.21 -2.43 7.02
CA LEU A 67 8.24 -1.97 7.94
C LEU A 67 9.09 -0.85 7.33
N PHE A 68 9.21 0.26 8.06
CA PHE A 68 10.12 1.37 7.70
C PHE A 68 11.58 0.92 7.73
N GLY A 69 12.40 1.40 6.79
CA GLY A 69 13.81 1.02 6.67
C GLY A 69 14.05 -0.40 6.13
N SER A 70 12.99 -1.14 5.80
CA SER A 70 13.11 -2.44 5.14
C SER A 70 13.57 -2.32 3.68
N SER A 71 13.99 -3.42 3.07
CA SER A 71 14.23 -3.48 1.61
C SER A 71 12.99 -3.08 0.81
N CYS A 72 11.79 -3.41 1.31
CA CYS A 72 10.51 -2.99 0.74
C CYS A 72 10.33 -1.46 0.80
N ALA A 73 10.71 -0.83 1.91
CA ALA A 73 10.66 0.63 2.05
C ALA A 73 11.64 1.33 1.10
N HIS A 74 12.85 0.77 0.93
CA HIS A 74 13.83 1.29 -0.02
C HIS A 74 13.36 1.15 -1.48
N GLY A 75 12.82 0.00 -1.87
CA GLY A 75 12.22 -0.22 -3.19
C GLY A 75 11.06 0.75 -3.45
N GLY A 76 10.17 0.95 -2.46
CA GLY A 76 9.09 1.93 -2.55
C GLY A 76 9.59 3.38 -2.70
N ALA A 77 10.66 3.76 -1.99
CA ALA A 77 11.26 5.09 -2.12
C ALA A 77 11.93 5.32 -3.48
N GLY A 78 12.67 4.32 -3.99
CA GLY A 78 13.24 4.33 -5.33
C GLY A 78 12.16 4.44 -6.41
N PHE A 79 11.04 3.74 -6.21
CA PHE A 79 9.87 3.83 -7.06
C PHE A 79 9.24 5.24 -7.09
N ARG A 80 9.00 5.85 -5.92
CA ARG A 80 8.47 7.22 -5.83
C ARG A 80 9.32 8.24 -6.59
N ASN A 81 10.64 8.06 -6.61
CA ASN A 81 11.52 8.95 -7.37
C ASN A 81 11.28 8.87 -8.88
N ARG A 82 10.83 7.71 -9.38
CA ARG A 82 10.43 7.50 -10.79
C ARG A 82 8.98 7.90 -11.06
N HIS A 83 8.14 7.88 -10.02
CA HIS A 83 6.70 8.16 -10.06
C HIS A 83 6.32 9.16 -8.96
N PRO A 84 6.53 10.46 -9.16
CA PRO A 84 6.39 11.49 -8.13
C PRO A 84 4.97 11.57 -7.52
N ASP A 85 3.96 11.10 -8.25
CA ASP A 85 2.56 11.04 -7.79
C ASP A 85 2.25 9.79 -6.94
N THR A 86 3.27 9.04 -6.51
CA THR A 86 3.13 7.87 -5.63
C THR A 86 3.56 8.18 -4.21
N ALA A 87 2.67 7.96 -3.25
CA ALA A 87 2.99 7.98 -1.84
C ALA A 87 3.35 6.59 -1.31
N VAL A 88 4.16 6.56 -0.26
CA VAL A 88 4.60 5.35 0.44
C VAL A 88 4.31 5.54 1.92
N LEU A 89 3.44 4.69 2.48
CA LEU A 89 3.14 4.65 3.91
C LEU A 89 3.72 3.37 4.50
N CYS A 90 4.64 3.52 5.45
CA CYS A 90 5.22 2.39 6.19
C CYS A 90 4.42 2.09 7.46
N GLY A 91 4.52 0.85 7.96
CA GLY A 91 3.78 0.41 9.15
C GLY A 91 2.32 0.12 8.84
N VAL A 92 2.02 -0.45 7.67
CA VAL A 92 0.65 -0.79 7.29
C VAL A 92 -0.02 -1.65 8.36
N ASN A 93 -1.26 -1.31 8.68
CA ASN A 93 -2.11 -2.06 9.58
C ASN A 93 -3.55 -2.10 9.05
N LEU A 94 -4.39 -2.93 9.67
CA LEU A 94 -5.77 -3.13 9.22
C LEU A 94 -6.63 -1.86 9.27
N PRO A 95 -6.58 -1.01 10.32
CA PRO A 95 -7.30 0.27 10.33
C PRO A 95 -6.99 1.16 9.12
N MET A 96 -5.72 1.25 8.74
CA MET A 96 -5.29 2.02 7.57
C MET A 96 -5.92 1.47 6.28
N LEU A 97 -5.87 0.15 6.05
CA LEU A 97 -6.41 -0.46 4.83
C LEU A 97 -7.94 -0.33 4.75
N VAL A 98 -8.66 -0.56 5.84
CA VAL A 98 -10.13 -0.41 5.87
C VAL A 98 -10.55 1.03 5.58
N ARG A 99 -9.80 2.01 6.09
CA ARG A 99 -10.04 3.44 5.82
C ARG A 99 -9.69 3.80 4.39
N PHE A 100 -8.65 3.21 3.80
CA PHE A 100 -8.34 3.42 2.39
C PHE A 100 -9.50 2.99 1.50
N LEU A 101 -10.02 1.78 1.71
CA LEU A 101 -11.16 1.25 0.96
C LEU A 101 -12.39 2.18 1.06
N HIS A 102 -12.70 2.68 2.25
CA HIS A 102 -13.86 3.57 2.46
C HIS A 102 -13.73 4.98 1.87
N TYR A 103 -12.52 5.51 1.76
CA TYR A 103 -12.28 6.93 1.48
C TYR A 103 -11.53 7.21 0.17
N ARG A 104 -10.98 6.19 -0.50
CA ARG A 104 -10.23 6.34 -1.77
C ARG A 104 -10.99 7.07 -2.89
N ARG A 105 -12.32 7.04 -2.89
CA ARG A 105 -13.19 7.77 -3.85
C ARG A 105 -13.76 9.08 -3.30
N LYS A 106 -13.47 9.44 -2.04
CA LYS A 106 -14.10 10.55 -1.32
C LYS A 106 -13.15 11.71 -1.05
N LEU A 107 -11.86 11.43 -0.91
CA LEU A 107 -10.83 12.42 -0.59
C LEU A 107 -9.90 12.65 -1.77
N GLY A 108 -9.32 13.85 -1.86
CA GLY A 108 -8.21 14.10 -2.79
C GLY A 108 -6.99 13.25 -2.41
N TYR A 109 -6.12 12.92 -3.38
CA TYR A 109 -5.03 11.96 -3.15
C TYR A 109 -4.09 12.36 -1.99
N ALA A 110 -3.64 13.62 -1.95
CA ALA A 110 -2.78 14.12 -0.88
C ALA A 110 -3.47 14.09 0.50
N GLU A 111 -4.76 14.45 0.54
CA GLU A 111 -5.58 14.40 1.76
C GLU A 111 -5.79 12.95 2.23
N LEU A 112 -6.03 12.03 1.29
CA LEU A 112 -6.17 10.61 1.55
C LEU A 112 -4.91 10.06 2.23
N VAL A 113 -3.72 10.36 1.70
CA VAL A 113 -2.45 9.88 2.26
C VAL A 113 -2.28 10.31 3.73
N GLU A 114 -2.52 11.58 4.04
CA GLU A 114 -2.40 12.08 5.41
C GLU A 114 -3.48 11.53 6.35
N PHE A 115 -4.72 11.40 5.85
CA PHE A 115 -5.83 10.79 6.58
C PHE A 115 -5.52 9.32 6.96
N LEU A 116 -4.91 8.56 6.05
CA LEU A 116 -4.55 7.16 6.27
C LEU A 116 -3.39 7.02 7.25
N ARG A 117 -2.38 7.90 7.17
CA ARG A 117 -1.27 7.95 8.13
C ARG A 117 -1.82 8.12 9.56
N ARG A 118 -2.72 9.09 9.76
CA ARG A 118 -3.41 9.30 11.04
C ARG A 118 -4.27 8.11 11.45
N SER A 119 -5.06 7.57 10.53
CA SER A 119 -5.94 6.41 10.80
C SER A 119 -5.15 5.19 11.27
N GLY A 120 -3.96 4.96 10.69
CA GLY A 120 -3.05 3.90 11.13
C GLY A 120 -2.54 4.13 12.56
N GLN A 121 -2.18 5.36 12.91
CA GLN A 121 -1.71 5.72 14.26
C GLN A 121 -2.84 5.64 15.30
N GLU A 122 -4.00 6.22 14.99
CA GLU A 122 -5.19 6.22 15.86
C GLU A 122 -5.72 4.80 16.12
N GLY A 123 -5.43 3.84 15.23
CA GLY A 123 -5.79 2.44 15.41
C GLY A 123 -4.94 1.68 16.45
N ILE A 124 -3.85 2.27 16.94
CA ILE A 124 -2.96 1.65 17.95
C ILE A 124 -3.33 2.22 19.32
N ARG A 125 -4.08 1.45 20.12
CA ARG A 125 -4.59 1.88 21.44
C ARG A 125 -4.69 0.71 22.41
N GLU A 126 -4.67 1.02 23.70
CA GLU A 126 -5.08 0.08 24.76
C GLU A 126 -6.61 -0.04 24.79
N ALA A 127 -7.12 -1.22 25.17
CA ALA A 127 -8.55 -1.55 25.21
C ALA A 127 -9.09 -1.56 26.64
#